data_AF-A0A817I3I0-F1
#
_entry.id   AF-A0A817I3I0-F1
#
_cell.length_a   1.000
_cell.length_b   1.000
_cell.length_c   1.000
_cell.angle_alpha   90.00
_cell.angle_beta   90.00
_cell.angle_gamma   90.00
#
_symmetry.space_group_name_H-M   'P 1'
#
loop_
_entity.id
_entity.type
_entity.pdbx_description
1 polymer ?
#
loop_
_entity_poly.entity_id
_entity_poly.type
_entity_poly.pdbx_seq_one_letter_code
_entity_poly.pdbx_strand_id
1 'polypeptide(L)'
;MPSSQQMNRNTRKYELNSALSVLQVFNPLNDYHIHHINQSTSPILLHDLIKQARKTTRFTVDTEDDYYTHQPALIQIEFIQDKSIILLIEINHLPHPSSIVFWLIRSLLKVILHSLNVIYSWGDAKDELSKFIPSRLLSSETLLEINNMNIQKIFKNWHDRKPKRQCISVSLDTVNRLYTYSRKSTTNFNHKWSLQMAIAYAFHEFLDKSRTKNGFPLPLQSLNQDHPLPIQQPPPLSTNTTNTSHQSSDNEYRKLIQRIRTTDVRVNLFDCMKCYVKVSRCKVEEEVLDSNQNAKTNFHREVQEHREEQEIASQIQTNQALSTIVEQEEEEEENYAVLDYLDDYNPMNTLIIIDLPWPQASE
;
A
#
# COMPACT_ATOMS: atom_id res chain seq x y z
N MET A 1 4.56 12.45 28.24
CA MET A 1 3.47 11.78 28.99
C MET A 1 2.20 11.81 28.13
N PRO A 2 1.53 10.68 27.91
CA PRO A 2 0.27 10.65 27.15
C PRO A 2 -0.82 11.46 27.85
N SER A 3 -1.77 12.02 27.08
CA SER A 3 -2.91 12.74 27.65
C SER A 3 -3.87 11.79 28.37
N SER A 4 -4.70 12.31 29.30
CA SER A 4 -5.71 11.51 30.01
C SER A 4 -6.70 10.83 29.04
N GLN A 5 -7.08 11.52 27.97
CA GLN A 5 -7.92 10.95 26.91
C GLN A 5 -7.23 9.77 26.21
N GLN A 6 -5.92 9.88 25.98
CA GLN A 6 -5.14 8.82 25.35
C GLN A 6 -5.02 7.60 26.26
N MET A 7 -4.74 7.80 27.56
CA MET A 7 -4.72 6.71 28.54
C MET A 7 -6.06 5.96 28.55
N ASN A 8 -7.19 6.68 28.60
CA ASN A 8 -8.52 6.08 28.56
C ASN A 8 -8.78 5.27 27.28
N ARG A 9 -8.30 5.74 26.12
CA ARG A 9 -8.39 4.99 24.85
C ARG A 9 -7.57 3.72 24.90
N ASN A 10 -6.35 3.78 25.42
CA ASN A 10 -5.46 2.62 25.55
C ASN A 10 -6.05 1.57 26.51
N THR A 11 -6.56 1.99 27.67
CA THR A 11 -7.24 1.10 28.63
C THR A 11 -8.42 0.39 27.98
N ARG A 12 -9.30 1.11 27.28
CA ARG A 12 -10.44 0.51 26.57
C ARG A 12 -9.99 -0.47 25.48
N LYS A 13 -8.91 -0.16 24.75
CA LYS A 13 -8.33 -1.06 23.73
C LYS A 13 -7.78 -2.33 24.37
N TYR A 14 -7.14 -2.21 25.54
CA TYR A 14 -6.63 -3.34 26.31
C TYR A 14 -7.76 -4.24 26.82
N GLU A 15 -8.77 -3.66 27.48
CA GLU A 15 -9.96 -4.37 27.96
C GLU A 15 -10.69 -5.10 26.83
N LEU A 16 -10.83 -4.45 25.67
CA LEU A 16 -11.45 -5.06 24.50
C LEU A 16 -10.65 -6.27 24.01
N ASN A 17 -9.33 -6.14 23.89
CA ASN A 17 -8.48 -7.24 23.45
C ASN A 17 -8.50 -8.40 24.46
N SER A 18 -8.49 -8.09 25.76
CA SER A 18 -8.61 -9.09 26.82
C SER A 18 -9.96 -9.83 26.77
N ALA A 19 -11.05 -9.13 26.48
CA ALA A 19 -12.36 -9.76 26.32
C ALA A 19 -12.44 -10.64 25.06
N LEU A 20 -11.75 -10.27 23.98
CA LEU A 20 -11.77 -11.00 22.71
C LEU A 20 -10.76 -12.14 22.64
N SER A 21 -9.76 -12.18 23.52
CA SER A 21 -8.72 -13.23 23.52
C SER A 21 -9.24 -14.63 23.87
N VAL A 22 -10.50 -14.73 24.31
CA VAL A 22 -11.20 -16.01 24.49
C VAL A 22 -11.60 -16.67 23.17
N LEU A 23 -11.59 -15.92 22.05
CA LEU A 23 -11.85 -16.46 20.72
C LEU A 23 -10.62 -17.20 20.18
N GLN A 24 -10.83 -18.08 19.20
CA GLN A 24 -9.72 -18.75 18.52
C GLN A 24 -8.82 -17.73 17.84
N VAL A 25 -7.50 -17.89 17.94
CA VAL A 25 -6.55 -17.01 17.26
C VAL A 25 -6.77 -17.09 15.75
N PHE A 26 -6.81 -15.91 15.13
CA PHE A 26 -7.00 -15.77 13.70
C PHE A 26 -5.80 -16.36 12.95
N ASN A 27 -6.05 -17.40 12.16
CA ASN A 27 -5.00 -18.13 11.45
C ASN A 27 -4.90 -17.68 10.00
N PRO A 28 -3.67 -17.47 9.49
CA PRO A 28 -3.47 -17.09 8.11
C PRO A 28 -3.87 -18.20 7.15
N LEU A 29 -4.44 -17.83 6.01
CA LEU A 29 -4.89 -18.79 5.00
C LEU A 29 -3.76 -19.24 4.06
N ASN A 30 -2.76 -18.39 3.85
CA ASN A 30 -1.68 -18.67 2.90
C ASN A 30 -0.36 -18.89 3.62
N ASP A 31 0.47 -19.70 2.99
CA ASP A 31 1.88 -19.68 3.29
C ASP A 31 2.49 -18.35 2.91
N TYR A 32 3.39 -17.89 3.77
CA TYR A 32 4.08 -16.64 3.57
C TYR A 32 5.53 -16.72 4.05
N HIS A 33 6.32 -15.79 3.55
CA HIS A 33 7.68 -15.53 4.02
C HIS A 33 7.81 -14.11 4.53
N ILE A 34 8.47 -13.92 5.67
CA ILE A 34 8.69 -12.60 6.26
C ILE A 34 10.11 -12.14 5.97
N HIS A 35 10.26 -10.90 5.50
CA HIS A 35 11.52 -10.19 5.42
C HIS A 35 11.48 -8.95 6.30
N HIS A 36 12.44 -8.86 7.22
CA HIS A 36 12.69 -7.66 8.02
C HIS A 36 13.61 -6.73 7.22
N ILE A 37 13.13 -5.52 6.95
CA ILE A 37 13.82 -4.52 6.14
C ILE A 37 14.31 -3.39 7.04
N ASN A 38 15.63 -3.27 7.12
CA ASN A 38 16.36 -2.34 7.98
C ASN A 38 17.77 -2.07 7.43
N GLN A 39 18.61 -1.36 8.19
CA GLN A 39 19.96 -0.97 7.80
C GLN A 39 20.91 -2.13 7.48
N SER A 40 20.67 -3.33 8.01
CA SER A 40 21.46 -4.53 7.73
C SER A 40 20.95 -5.36 6.55
N THR A 41 19.89 -4.92 5.88
CA THR A 41 19.32 -5.67 4.74
C THR A 41 20.27 -5.65 3.55
N SER A 42 20.58 -6.82 3.01
CA SER A 42 21.47 -6.96 1.85
C SER A 42 20.89 -6.28 0.61
N PRO A 43 21.68 -5.52 -0.16
CA PRO A 43 21.27 -4.97 -1.45
C PRO A 43 20.74 -6.03 -2.43
N ILE A 44 21.29 -7.24 -2.41
CA ILE A 44 20.87 -8.35 -3.29
C ILE A 44 19.42 -8.74 -2.99
N LEU A 45 19.08 -8.90 -1.71
CA LEU A 45 17.72 -9.21 -1.29
C LEU A 45 16.74 -8.10 -1.71
N LEU A 46 17.10 -6.83 -1.53
CA LEU A 46 16.27 -5.70 -1.95
C LEU A 46 16.04 -5.68 -3.46
N HIS A 47 17.07 -5.97 -4.27
CA HIS A 47 16.92 -6.10 -5.72
C HIS A 47 15.95 -7.21 -6.11
N ASP A 48 16.01 -8.36 -5.44
CA ASP A 48 15.10 -9.47 -5.72
C ASP A 48 13.67 -9.13 -5.27
N LEU A 49 13.49 -8.47 -4.13
CA LEU A 49 12.19 -7.97 -3.69
C LEU A 49 11.61 -6.93 -4.67
N ILE A 50 12.43 -6.04 -5.24
CA ILE A 50 11.99 -5.09 -6.28
C ILE A 50 11.51 -5.84 -7.52
N LYS A 51 12.24 -6.87 -7.96
CA LYS A 51 11.81 -7.71 -9.10
C LYS A 51 10.48 -8.40 -8.81
N GLN A 52 10.26 -8.90 -7.59
CA GLN A 52 8.99 -9.51 -7.19
C GLN A 52 7.87 -8.48 -7.10
N ALA A 53 8.15 -7.28 -6.57
CA ALA A 53 7.17 -6.19 -6.49
C ALA A 53 6.68 -5.79 -7.88
N ARG A 54 7.57 -5.70 -8.89
CA ARG A 54 7.19 -5.40 -10.28
C ARG A 54 6.26 -6.42 -10.92
N LYS A 55 6.25 -7.67 -10.43
CA LYS A 55 5.37 -8.74 -10.90
C LYS A 55 4.03 -8.78 -10.14
N THR A 56 3.90 -7.98 -9.09
CA THR A 56 2.76 -8.01 -8.17
C THR A 56 1.93 -6.74 -8.39
N THR A 57 0.62 -6.89 -8.53
CA THR A 57 -0.30 -5.76 -8.77
C THR A 57 -1.19 -5.44 -7.58
N ARG A 58 -1.13 -6.26 -6.53
CA ARG A 58 -2.02 -6.20 -5.35
C ARG A 58 -1.19 -6.31 -4.09
N PHE A 59 -1.35 -5.34 -3.20
CA PHE A 59 -0.61 -5.29 -1.95
C PHE A 59 -1.53 -4.92 -0.81
N THR A 60 -1.24 -5.43 0.38
CA THR A 60 -1.82 -4.88 1.62
C THR A 60 -0.79 -4.01 2.30
N VAL A 61 -1.25 -2.98 3.01
CA VAL A 61 -0.41 -2.11 3.83
C VAL A 61 -1.07 -1.93 5.19
N ASP A 62 -0.26 -2.08 6.25
CA ASP A 62 -0.59 -1.68 7.61
C ASP A 62 0.57 -0.89 8.21
N THR A 63 0.28 -0.04 9.19
CA THR A 63 1.28 0.75 9.88
C THR A 63 1.14 0.59 11.38
N GLU A 64 2.26 0.60 12.09
CA GLU A 64 2.25 0.60 13.56
C GLU A 64 3.10 1.78 14.07
N ASP A 65 2.55 2.47 15.06
CA ASP A 65 3.24 3.50 15.83
C ASP A 65 3.91 2.83 17.05
N ASP A 66 5.07 3.32 17.46
CA ASP A 66 5.73 2.85 18.67
C ASP A 66 4.85 3.11 19.90
N TYR A 67 4.76 2.12 20.79
CA TYR A 67 3.83 2.15 21.91
C TYR A 67 4.10 3.31 22.89
N TYR A 68 5.37 3.66 23.09
CA TYR A 68 5.77 4.63 24.11
C TYR A 68 5.90 6.05 23.55
N THR A 69 6.50 6.18 22.37
CA THR A 69 6.78 7.47 21.72
C THR A 69 5.64 7.92 20.81
N HIS A 70 4.77 6.99 20.39
CA HIS A 70 3.72 7.21 19.40
C HIS A 70 4.25 7.76 18.07
N GLN A 71 5.53 7.53 17.78
CA GLN A 71 6.14 7.85 16.51
C GLN A 71 5.95 6.68 15.53
N PRO A 72 5.86 6.95 14.23
CA PRO A 72 5.78 5.91 13.20
C PRO A 72 6.98 4.95 13.32
N ALA A 73 6.71 3.65 13.48
CA ALA A 73 7.76 2.68 13.82
C ALA A 73 7.90 1.58 12.78
N LEU A 74 6.79 1.15 12.18
CA LEU A 74 6.77 0.01 11.28
C LEU A 74 5.80 0.25 10.12
N ILE A 75 6.25 -0.07 8.90
CA ILE A 75 5.36 -0.28 7.75
C ILE A 75 5.36 -1.77 7.44
N GLN A 76 4.17 -2.37 7.40
CA GLN A 76 3.97 -3.75 7.03
C GLN A 76 3.35 -3.83 5.64
N ILE A 77 3.93 -4.61 4.74
CA ILE A 77 3.44 -4.76 3.37
C ILE A 77 3.37 -6.22 2.98
N GLU A 78 2.22 -6.71 2.51
CA GLU A 78 2.10 -8.04 1.90
C GLU A 78 2.06 -7.93 0.38
N PHE A 79 2.81 -8.79 -0.29
CA PHE A 79 2.70 -9.04 -1.73
C PHE A 79 1.67 -10.15 -1.89
N ILE A 80 0.50 -9.83 -2.45
CA ILE A 80 -0.60 -10.79 -2.61
C ILE A 80 -0.28 -11.70 -3.80
N GLN A 81 0.28 -12.87 -3.50
CA GLN A 81 0.64 -13.93 -4.46
C GLN A 81 0.16 -15.30 -3.95
N ASP A 82 0.45 -16.37 -4.70
CA ASP A 82 0.20 -17.77 -4.28
C ASP A 82 0.95 -18.09 -2.99
N LYS A 83 2.22 -17.67 -2.90
CA LYS A 83 3.00 -17.63 -1.67
C LYS A 83 3.30 -16.18 -1.32
N SER A 84 2.65 -15.68 -0.28
CA SER A 84 2.75 -14.25 0.08
C SER A 84 4.15 -13.90 0.57
N ILE A 85 4.58 -12.68 0.26
CA ILE A 85 5.82 -12.10 0.80
C ILE A 85 5.41 -10.95 1.72
N ILE A 86 5.87 -10.97 2.97
CA ILE A 86 5.57 -9.95 3.96
C ILE A 86 6.84 -9.17 4.26
N LEU A 87 6.78 -7.86 4.07
CA LEU A 87 7.85 -6.93 4.41
C LEU A 87 7.52 -6.23 5.72
N LEU A 88 8.48 -6.21 6.63
CA LEU A 88 8.43 -5.47 7.89
C LEU A 88 9.52 -4.40 7.83
N ILE A 89 9.16 -3.16 7.48
CA ILE A 89 10.11 -2.05 7.29
C ILE A 89 10.22 -1.27 8.60
N GLU A 90 11.38 -1.39 9.25
CA GLU A 90 11.66 -0.83 10.57
C GLU A 90 12.18 0.61 10.47
N ILE A 91 11.34 1.59 10.77
CA ILE A 91 11.65 3.02 10.55
C ILE A 91 12.80 3.51 11.43
N ASN A 92 12.84 3.05 12.68
CA ASN A 92 13.89 3.43 13.64
C ASN A 92 15.25 2.82 13.31
N HIS A 93 15.29 1.85 12.38
CA HIS A 93 16.49 1.11 12.00
C HIS A 93 16.81 1.30 10.51
N LEU A 94 16.36 2.40 9.91
CA LEU A 94 16.66 2.71 8.51
C LEU A 94 18.13 3.06 8.33
N PRO A 95 18.74 2.66 7.19
CA PRO A 95 20.10 3.06 6.87
C PRO A 95 20.18 4.57 6.57
N HIS A 96 21.38 5.14 6.62
CA HIS A 96 21.60 6.55 6.34
C HIS A 96 21.06 6.95 4.94
N PRO A 97 20.43 8.14 4.76
CA PRO A 97 19.83 8.54 3.49
C PRO A 97 20.76 8.57 2.27
N SER A 98 22.07 8.67 2.48
CA SER A 98 23.07 8.60 1.39
C SER A 98 23.48 7.18 1.01
N SER A 99 23.03 6.16 1.75
CA SER A 99 23.41 4.76 1.50
C SER A 99 22.64 4.15 0.33
N ILE A 100 23.27 3.22 -0.39
CA ILE A 100 22.62 2.47 -1.46
C ILE A 100 21.42 1.66 -0.94
N VAL A 101 21.49 1.13 0.28
CA VAL A 101 20.41 0.36 0.91
C VAL A 101 19.17 1.24 1.11
N PHE A 102 19.34 2.48 1.57
CA PHE A 102 18.23 3.44 1.72
C PHE A 102 17.53 3.70 0.38
N TRP A 103 18.32 3.96 -0.68
CA TRP A 103 17.79 4.18 -2.02
C TRP A 103 17.06 2.96 -2.58
N LEU A 104 17.53 1.76 -2.30
CA LEU A 104 16.86 0.53 -2.70
C LEU A 104 15.54 0.31 -1.94
N ILE A 105 15.49 0.58 -0.63
CA ILE A 105 14.23 0.53 0.14
C ILE A 105 13.24 1.55 -0.42
N ARG A 106 13.68 2.78 -0.71
CA ARG A 106 12.85 3.82 -1.32
C ARG A 106 12.36 3.42 -2.71
N SER A 107 13.22 2.82 -3.53
CA SER A 107 12.87 2.31 -4.86
C SER A 107 11.82 1.19 -4.77
N LEU A 108 11.99 0.26 -3.82
CA LEU A 108 11.03 -0.81 -3.54
C LEU A 108 9.65 -0.24 -3.18
N LEU A 109 9.58 0.72 -2.26
CA LEU A 109 8.33 1.39 -1.90
C LEU A 109 7.70 2.12 -3.08
N LYS A 110 8.49 2.82 -3.90
CA LYS A 110 7.98 3.49 -5.11
C LYS A 110 7.35 2.51 -6.10
N VAL A 111 7.95 1.32 -6.28
CA VAL A 111 7.39 0.27 -7.14
C VAL A 111 6.08 -0.27 -6.55
N ILE A 112 6.04 -0.54 -5.25
CA ILE A 112 4.86 -1.08 -4.57
C ILE A 112 3.69 -0.09 -4.65
N LEU A 113 3.94 1.18 -4.29
CA LEU A 113 2.92 2.23 -4.16
C LEU A 113 2.55 2.91 -5.49
N HIS A 114 3.05 2.41 -6.61
CA HIS A 114 2.73 2.92 -7.94
C HIS A 114 1.22 2.87 -8.22
N SER A 115 0.69 3.86 -8.95
CA SER A 115 -0.75 4.03 -9.20
C SER A 115 -1.43 2.86 -9.92
N LEU A 116 -0.67 2.08 -10.69
CA LEU A 116 -1.15 0.86 -11.35
C LEU A 116 -1.41 -0.30 -10.40
N ASN A 117 -0.87 -0.26 -9.19
CA ASN A 117 -1.08 -1.29 -8.18
C ASN A 117 -2.26 -0.93 -7.29
N VAL A 118 -2.98 -1.94 -6.81
CA VAL A 118 -4.06 -1.76 -5.84
C VAL A 118 -3.50 -1.95 -4.43
N ILE A 119 -3.56 -0.88 -3.64
CA ILE A 119 -3.14 -0.89 -2.24
C ILE A 119 -4.35 -1.03 -1.34
N TYR A 120 -4.39 -2.14 -0.64
CA TYR A 120 -5.42 -2.44 0.33
C TYR A 120 -5.00 -2.04 1.76
N SER A 121 -5.87 -1.35 2.49
CA SER A 121 -5.59 -0.96 3.88
C SER A 121 -6.85 -0.96 4.73
N TRP A 122 -6.69 -1.13 6.04
CA TRP A 122 -7.78 -0.96 7.01
C TRP A 122 -7.98 0.50 7.40
N GLY A 123 -8.47 1.30 6.45
CA GLY A 123 -8.52 2.75 6.60
C GLY A 123 -7.99 3.43 5.34
N ASP A 124 -7.67 4.71 5.45
CA ASP A 124 -7.04 5.46 4.36
C ASP A 124 -5.52 5.28 4.43
N ALA A 125 -4.94 4.57 3.46
CA ALA A 125 -3.49 4.34 3.44
C ALA A 125 -2.70 5.65 3.30
N LYS A 126 -3.24 6.67 2.60
CA LYS A 126 -2.54 7.94 2.39
C LYS A 126 -2.37 8.66 3.72
N ASP A 127 -3.44 8.72 4.52
CA ASP A 127 -3.41 9.31 5.86
C ASP A 127 -2.42 8.60 6.78
N GLU A 128 -2.43 7.26 6.79
CA GLU A 128 -1.52 6.47 7.63
C GLU A 128 -0.05 6.60 7.21
N LEU A 129 0.23 6.50 5.91
CA LEU A 129 1.59 6.61 5.37
C LEU A 129 2.12 8.05 5.38
N SER A 130 1.27 9.07 5.43
CA SER A 130 1.69 10.48 5.52
C SER A 130 2.56 10.75 6.75
N LYS A 131 2.35 10.01 7.84
CA LYS A 131 3.15 10.11 9.05
C LYS A 131 4.62 9.74 8.82
N PHE A 132 4.92 8.96 7.77
CA PHE A 132 6.26 8.46 7.47
C PHE A 132 7.03 9.38 6.50
N ILE A 133 6.45 10.48 5.99
CA ILE A 133 7.16 11.46 5.15
C ILE A 133 8.43 12.02 5.83
N PRO A 134 8.46 12.34 7.14
CA PRO A 134 9.67 12.84 7.81
C PRO A 134 10.86 11.88 7.73
N SER A 135 10.62 10.57 7.57
CA SER A 135 11.68 9.56 7.39
C SER A 135 12.38 9.63 6.02
N ARG A 136 11.84 10.43 5.08
CA ARG A 136 12.28 10.56 3.68
C ARG A 136 12.15 9.28 2.84
N LEU A 137 11.54 8.21 3.38
CA LEU A 137 11.19 7.02 2.60
C LEU A 137 10.09 7.32 1.58
N LEU A 138 9.13 8.15 1.96
CA LEU A 138 7.97 8.51 1.17
C LEU A 138 7.96 10.01 0.90
N SER A 139 7.39 10.40 -0.23
CA SER A 139 7.13 11.80 -0.57
C SER A 139 5.64 12.04 -0.74
N SER A 140 5.20 13.29 -0.63
CA SER A 140 3.80 13.66 -0.83
C SER A 140 3.30 13.24 -2.21
N GLU A 141 4.14 13.34 -3.24
CA GLU A 141 3.83 12.92 -4.61
C GLU A 141 3.56 11.41 -4.67
N THR A 142 4.39 10.61 -3.99
CA THR A 142 4.19 9.15 -3.90
C THR A 142 2.83 8.82 -3.30
N LEU A 143 2.39 9.56 -2.27
CA LEU A 143 1.09 9.31 -1.63
C LEU A 143 -0.09 9.71 -2.51
N LEU A 144 0.03 10.78 -3.31
CA LEU A 144 -1.02 11.20 -4.24
C LEU A 144 -1.30 10.12 -5.28
N GLU A 145 -0.26 9.44 -5.74
CA GLU A 145 -0.33 8.36 -6.73
C GLU A 145 -0.96 7.07 -6.20
N ILE A 146 -1.04 6.86 -4.88
CA ILE A 146 -1.56 5.61 -4.31
C ILE A 146 -3.03 5.39 -4.73
N ASN A 147 -3.27 4.29 -5.42
CA ASN A 147 -4.60 3.74 -5.66
C ASN A 147 -5.02 2.90 -4.45
N ASN A 148 -5.66 3.55 -3.48
CA ASN A 148 -6.05 2.94 -2.21
C ASN A 148 -7.46 2.36 -2.23
N MET A 149 -7.61 1.11 -1.83
CA MET A 149 -8.88 0.47 -1.53
C MET A 149 -9.07 0.34 0.00
N ASN A 150 -9.90 1.21 0.56
CA ASN A 150 -10.20 1.26 1.98
C ASN A 150 -11.16 0.12 2.39
N ILE A 151 -10.60 -0.90 3.01
CA ILE A 151 -11.37 -2.11 3.38
C ILE A 151 -12.36 -1.86 4.51
N GLN A 152 -12.09 -0.91 5.41
CA GLN A 152 -13.04 -0.58 6.46
C GLN A 152 -14.37 -0.07 5.88
N LYS A 153 -14.32 0.74 4.80
CA LYS A 153 -15.52 1.21 4.10
C LYS A 153 -16.27 0.05 3.43
N ILE A 154 -15.54 -0.83 2.74
CA ILE A 154 -16.11 -2.00 2.08
C ILE A 154 -16.78 -2.95 3.09
N PHE A 155 -16.09 -3.24 4.20
CA PHE A 155 -16.63 -4.04 5.29
C PHE A 155 -17.89 -3.42 5.88
N LYS A 156 -17.90 -2.10 6.14
CA LYS A 156 -19.07 -1.40 6.67
C LYS A 156 -20.27 -1.52 5.71
N ASN A 157 -20.06 -1.31 4.42
CA ASN A 157 -21.12 -1.45 3.41
C ASN A 157 -21.70 -2.87 3.40
N TRP A 158 -20.86 -3.90 3.47
CA TRP A 158 -21.31 -5.29 3.56
C TRP A 158 -22.09 -5.58 4.83
N HIS A 159 -21.60 -5.08 5.98
CA HIS A 159 -22.26 -5.25 7.27
C HIS A 159 -23.65 -4.61 7.27
N ASP A 160 -23.78 -3.40 6.73
CA ASP A 160 -25.04 -2.64 6.75
C ASP A 160 -26.09 -3.22 5.79
N ARG A 161 -25.66 -3.93 4.72
CA ARG A 161 -26.55 -4.64 3.78
C ARG A 161 -26.98 -6.03 4.26
N LYS A 162 -26.25 -6.65 5.20
CA LYS A 162 -26.56 -8.01 5.63
C LYS A 162 -27.87 -8.03 6.42
N PRO A 163 -28.82 -8.93 6.09
CA PRO A 163 -29.98 -9.12 6.94
C PRO A 163 -29.51 -9.51 8.34
N LYS A 164 -30.08 -8.89 9.37
CA LYS A 164 -29.77 -9.10 10.79
C LYS A 164 -30.22 -10.49 11.22
N ARG A 165 -29.58 -11.54 10.68
CA ARG A 165 -29.81 -12.91 11.13
C ARG A 165 -29.18 -13.05 12.50
N GLN A 166 -30.02 -13.36 13.47
CA GLN A 166 -29.58 -13.87 14.76
C GLN A 166 -28.92 -15.23 14.53
N CYS A 167 -27.68 -15.38 14.98
CA CYS A 167 -27.22 -16.52 15.78
C CYS A 167 -25.70 -16.59 15.76
N ILE A 168 -25.11 -16.39 16.93
CA ILE A 168 -23.74 -16.77 17.25
C ILE A 168 -23.79 -17.47 18.60
N SER A 169 -23.35 -18.73 18.65
CA SER A 169 -23.22 -19.54 19.87
C SER A 169 -21.85 -19.32 20.52
N VAL A 170 -21.57 -18.07 20.92
CA VAL A 170 -20.36 -17.72 21.68
C VAL A 170 -20.80 -17.35 23.11
N SER A 171 -19.86 -17.29 24.05
CA SER A 171 -20.14 -16.83 25.41
C SER A 171 -20.98 -15.55 25.40
N LEU A 172 -21.99 -15.49 26.28
CA LEU A 172 -22.99 -14.43 26.30
C LEU A 172 -22.34 -13.04 26.35
N ASP A 173 -21.23 -12.89 27.09
CA ASP A 173 -20.50 -11.63 27.22
C ASP A 173 -19.82 -11.18 25.92
N THR A 174 -19.13 -12.08 25.22
CA THR A 174 -18.46 -11.73 23.96
C THR A 174 -19.49 -11.43 22.86
N VAL A 175 -20.58 -12.21 22.81
CA VAL A 175 -21.72 -11.94 21.91
C VAL A 175 -22.33 -10.58 22.20
N ASN A 176 -22.58 -10.24 23.47
CA ASN A 176 -23.16 -8.96 23.86
C ASN A 176 -22.28 -7.77 23.44
N ARG A 177 -20.95 -7.89 23.56
CA ARG A 177 -20.01 -6.86 23.13
C ARG A 177 -20.01 -6.67 21.61
N LEU A 178 -19.91 -7.77 20.86
CA LEU A 178 -19.95 -7.75 19.39
C LEU A 178 -21.29 -7.18 18.89
N TYR A 179 -22.41 -7.60 19.48
CA TYR A 179 -23.74 -7.13 19.14
C TYR A 179 -23.92 -5.64 19.45
N THR A 180 -23.48 -5.18 20.62
CA THR A 180 -23.52 -3.76 20.99
C THR A 180 -22.71 -2.91 20.00
N TYR A 181 -21.54 -3.41 19.58
CA TYR A 181 -20.70 -2.71 18.61
C TYR A 181 -21.33 -2.68 17.21
N SER A 182 -21.84 -3.82 16.73
CA SER A 182 -22.59 -3.93 15.48
C SER A 182 -23.79 -2.98 15.45
N ARG A 183 -24.59 -2.96 16.53
CA ARG A 183 -25.74 -2.05 16.68
C ARG A 183 -25.30 -0.59 16.59
N LYS A 184 -24.26 -0.20 17.34
CA LYS A 184 -23.67 1.16 17.26
C LYS A 184 -23.28 1.52 15.83
N SER A 185 -22.68 0.59 15.10
CA SER A 185 -22.29 0.78 13.70
C SER A 185 -23.47 1.03 12.76
N THR A 186 -24.59 0.33 12.97
CA THR A 186 -25.82 0.56 12.17
C THR A 186 -26.51 1.88 12.52
N THR A 187 -26.48 2.30 13.79
CA THR A 187 -27.16 3.52 14.24
C THR A 187 -26.36 4.79 13.99
N ASN A 188 -25.03 4.68 13.89
CA ASN A 188 -24.14 5.81 13.67
C ASN A 188 -23.36 5.59 12.38
N PHE A 189 -23.74 6.33 11.33
CA PHE A 189 -23.09 6.28 10.01
C PHE A 189 -21.58 6.56 10.07
N ASN A 190 -21.14 7.39 11.01
CA ASN A 190 -19.73 7.76 11.19
C ASN A 190 -18.95 6.77 12.05
N HIS A 191 -19.59 5.69 12.52
CA HIS A 191 -18.92 4.68 13.31
C HIS A 191 -17.91 3.89 12.46
N LYS A 192 -16.63 4.00 12.83
CA LYS A 192 -15.55 3.25 12.20
C LYS A 192 -15.35 1.91 12.91
N TRP A 193 -15.32 0.84 12.14
CA TRP A 193 -14.97 -0.50 12.64
C TRP A 193 -13.47 -0.60 12.90
N SER A 194 -13.05 -1.04 14.07
CA SER A 194 -11.68 -1.52 14.23
C SER A 194 -11.51 -2.88 13.54
N LEU A 195 -10.31 -3.16 13.04
CA LEU A 195 -10.02 -4.43 12.37
C LEU A 195 -10.27 -5.63 13.30
N GLN A 196 -9.83 -5.51 14.56
CA GLN A 196 -10.09 -6.50 15.60
C GLN A 196 -11.57 -6.85 15.72
N MET A 197 -12.44 -5.83 15.74
CA MET A 197 -13.88 -6.03 15.88
C MET A 197 -14.49 -6.61 14.62
N ALA A 198 -14.01 -6.21 13.44
CA ALA A 198 -14.46 -6.77 12.18
C ALA A 198 -14.12 -8.25 12.07
N ILE A 199 -12.89 -8.65 12.45
CA ILE A 199 -12.47 -10.05 12.46
C ILE A 199 -13.29 -10.86 13.46
N ALA A 200 -13.39 -10.38 14.70
CA ALA A 200 -14.15 -11.07 15.74
C ALA A 200 -15.63 -11.20 15.36
N TYR A 201 -16.22 -10.21 14.69
CA TYR A 201 -17.61 -10.25 14.24
C TYR A 201 -17.82 -11.19 13.04
N ALA A 202 -16.94 -11.14 12.04
CA ALA A 202 -17.13 -11.88 10.79
C ALA A 202 -16.67 -13.34 10.87
N PHE A 203 -15.59 -13.59 11.61
CA PHE A 203 -14.91 -14.89 11.65
C PHE A 203 -15.00 -15.57 13.01
N HIS A 204 -15.40 -14.87 14.09
CA HIS A 204 -15.36 -15.38 15.47
C HIS A 204 -13.95 -15.72 15.94
N GLU A 205 -12.98 -14.96 15.46
CA GLU A 205 -11.56 -15.17 15.73
C GLU A 205 -10.93 -13.92 16.37
N PHE A 206 -9.81 -14.11 17.06
CA PHE A 206 -9.02 -13.08 17.71
C PHE A 206 -7.77 -12.77 16.89
N LEU A 207 -7.67 -11.54 16.38
CA LEU A 207 -6.43 -11.05 15.80
C LEU A 207 -5.39 -10.77 16.89
N ASP A 208 -4.45 -11.67 17.09
CA ASP A 208 -3.35 -11.46 18.02
C ASP A 208 -2.28 -10.53 17.41
N LYS A 209 -2.09 -9.37 18.02
CA LYS A 209 -1.04 -8.38 17.68
C LYS A 209 0.13 -8.40 18.68
N SER A 210 0.26 -9.41 19.53
CA SER A 210 1.30 -9.47 20.58
C SER A 210 2.72 -9.30 20.01
N ARG A 211 2.99 -9.92 18.85
CA ARG A 211 4.31 -9.90 18.20
C ARG A 211 4.72 -8.54 17.61
N THR A 212 3.76 -7.70 17.24
CA THR A 212 4.03 -6.36 16.68
C THR A 212 4.01 -5.25 17.72
N LYS A 213 3.64 -5.55 18.97
CA LYS A 213 3.50 -4.57 20.06
C LYS A 213 4.72 -4.43 20.95
N ASN A 214 5.64 -5.38 20.93
CA ASN A 214 6.85 -5.29 21.74
C ASN A 214 7.74 -4.22 21.11
N GLY A 215 8.12 -3.24 21.92
CA GLY A 215 8.72 -1.99 21.47
C GLY A 215 9.77 -2.20 20.38
N PHE A 216 9.86 -1.23 19.48
CA PHE A 216 10.81 -1.22 18.39
C PHE A 216 12.18 -0.57 18.72
N PRO A 217 12.67 -0.41 19.99
CA PRO A 217 13.98 0.18 20.20
C PRO A 217 15.11 -0.78 19.78
N LEU A 218 14.82 -2.08 19.63
CA LEU A 218 15.73 -3.07 19.08
C LEU A 218 15.22 -3.55 17.71
N PRO A 219 16.11 -3.90 16.77
CA PRO A 219 15.71 -4.51 15.50
C PRO A 219 14.92 -5.79 15.77
N LEU A 220 13.80 -6.04 15.07
CA LEU A 220 12.95 -7.22 15.31
C LEU A 220 13.71 -8.53 15.05
N GLN A 221 14.75 -8.50 14.21
CA GLN A 221 15.64 -9.65 13.99
C GLN A 221 16.30 -10.15 15.29
N SER A 222 16.54 -9.26 16.26
CA SER A 222 17.11 -9.64 17.56
C SER A 222 16.10 -10.32 18.50
N LEU A 223 14.79 -10.18 18.25
CA LEU A 223 13.72 -10.73 19.07
C LEU A 223 13.33 -12.18 18.71
N ASN A 224 13.74 -12.67 17.54
CA ASN A 224 13.53 -14.06 17.11
C ASN A 224 14.55 -15.05 17.69
N GLN A 225 15.48 -14.59 18.53
CA GLN A 225 16.30 -15.47 19.35
C GLN A 225 15.54 -15.75 20.65
N ASP A 226 15.39 -17.02 21.03
CA ASP A 226 14.55 -17.57 22.12
C ASP A 226 14.83 -17.06 23.56
N HIS A 227 15.29 -15.82 23.73
CA HIS A 227 15.47 -15.22 25.03
C HIS A 227 14.13 -14.68 25.58
N PRO A 228 13.66 -15.19 26.73
CA PRO A 228 12.50 -14.63 27.39
C PRO A 228 12.81 -13.17 27.75
N LEU A 229 12.10 -12.24 27.10
CA LEU A 229 12.12 -10.84 27.50
C LEU A 229 11.73 -10.76 28.99
N PRO A 230 12.45 -9.98 29.81
CA PRO A 230 11.99 -9.68 31.15
C PRO A 230 10.66 -8.95 31.03
N ILE A 231 9.60 -9.57 31.55
CA ILE A 231 8.28 -8.96 31.69
C ILE A 231 8.48 -7.75 32.62
N GLN A 232 8.54 -6.55 32.04
CA GLN A 232 8.45 -5.33 32.85
C GLN A 232 7.03 -5.29 33.41
N GLN A 233 6.91 -5.63 34.69
CA GLN A 233 5.67 -5.45 35.43
C GLN A 233 5.24 -3.99 35.32
N PRO A 234 3.94 -3.72 35.09
CA PRO A 234 3.42 -2.36 35.22
C PRO A 234 3.78 -1.81 36.60
N PRO A 235 4.01 -0.49 36.73
CA PRO A 235 4.39 0.13 38.00
C PRO A 235 3.40 -0.28 39.09
N PRO A 236 3.87 -0.65 40.29
CA PRO A 236 3.00 -1.16 41.34
C PRO A 236 1.99 -0.06 41.73
N LEU A 237 0.70 -0.37 41.59
CA LEU A 237 -0.32 0.35 42.33
C LEU A 237 -0.11 0.04 43.80
N SER A 238 0.19 1.08 44.59
CA SER A 238 0.26 0.99 46.04
C SER A 238 -1.12 0.70 46.61
N THR A 239 -1.41 -0.56 46.91
CA THR A 239 -2.55 -0.93 47.76
C THR A 239 -2.08 -1.96 48.78
N ASN A 240 -2.04 -1.51 50.04
CA ASN A 240 -1.91 -2.36 51.22
C ASN A 240 -3.14 -3.27 51.32
N THR A 241 -3.02 -4.59 51.15
CA THR A 241 -3.86 -5.55 51.89
C THR A 241 -3.33 -6.99 51.87
N THR A 242 -3.15 -7.49 53.09
CA THR A 242 -3.09 -8.87 53.62
C THR A 242 -3.18 -10.10 52.71
N ASN A 243 -2.18 -10.97 52.94
CA ASN A 243 -1.99 -12.33 52.46
C ASN A 243 -3.17 -13.28 52.76
N THR A 244 -3.58 -14.06 51.75
CA THR A 244 -4.03 -15.44 51.92
C THR A 244 -3.53 -16.29 50.75
N SER A 245 -3.00 -17.46 51.09
CA SER A 245 -2.29 -18.41 50.24
C SER A 245 -3.19 -19.18 49.28
N HIS A 246 -2.88 -19.15 47.99
CA HIS A 246 -3.38 -20.10 46.99
C HIS A 246 -2.24 -20.60 46.09
N GLN A 247 -1.69 -21.76 46.45
CA GLN A 247 -0.81 -22.56 45.60
C GLN A 247 -1.67 -23.59 44.85
N SER A 248 -2.06 -23.29 43.61
CA SER A 248 -2.63 -24.28 42.68
C SER A 248 -2.56 -23.84 41.19
N SER A 249 -2.35 -22.56 40.90
CA SER A 249 -2.34 -22.03 39.52
C SER A 249 -1.01 -22.19 38.77
N ASP A 250 0.10 -22.47 39.45
CA ASP A 250 1.45 -22.46 38.85
C ASP A 250 1.70 -23.65 37.90
N ASN A 251 0.96 -24.75 38.05
CA ASN A 251 1.16 -25.95 37.22
C ASN A 251 0.40 -25.87 35.87
N GLU A 252 -0.77 -25.21 35.85
CA GLU A 252 -1.52 -24.89 34.62
C GLU A 252 -0.80 -23.80 33.80
N TYR A 253 -0.24 -22.80 34.49
CA TYR A 253 0.50 -21.70 33.85
C TYR A 253 1.80 -22.19 33.17
N ARG A 254 2.53 -23.13 33.78
CA ARG A 254 3.71 -23.75 33.15
C ARG A 254 3.35 -24.63 31.96
N LYS A 255 2.21 -25.34 31.97
CA LYS A 255 1.70 -26.09 30.81
C LYS A 255 1.25 -25.17 29.67
N LEU A 256 0.69 -24.00 29.99
CA LEU A 256 0.35 -22.96 29.02
C LEU A 256 1.60 -22.36 28.35
N ILE A 257 2.65 -22.06 29.13
CA ILE A 257 3.93 -21.57 28.61
C ILE A 257 4.67 -22.64 27.78
N GLN A 258 4.56 -23.92 28.13
CA GLN A 258 5.13 -25.03 27.34
C GLN A 258 4.41 -25.22 25.98
N ARG A 259 3.10 -24.96 25.91
CA ARG A 259 2.34 -24.93 24.63
C ARG A 259 2.68 -23.72 23.78
N ILE A 260 2.91 -22.56 24.38
CA ILE A 260 3.33 -21.34 23.66
C ILE A 260 4.72 -21.53 23.01
N ARG A 261 5.60 -22.34 23.61
CA ARG A 261 6.97 -22.60 23.12
C ARG A 261 7.09 -23.55 21.93
N THR A 262 6.06 -24.31 21.60
CA THR A 262 6.13 -25.39 20.58
C THR A 262 5.29 -25.13 19.34
N THR A 263 4.60 -23.98 19.30
CA THR A 263 3.68 -23.68 18.22
C THR A 263 4.19 -22.48 17.45
N ASP A 264 4.68 -22.74 16.24
CA ASP A 264 5.04 -21.79 15.19
C ASP A 264 3.76 -21.03 14.74
N VAL A 265 3.20 -20.22 15.65
CA VAL A 265 1.89 -19.59 15.50
C VAL A 265 2.07 -18.23 14.86
N ARG A 266 1.90 -18.30 13.54
CA ARG A 266 1.76 -17.23 12.59
C ARG A 266 0.46 -16.46 12.85
N VAL A 267 0.56 -15.16 13.13
CA VAL A 267 -0.60 -14.26 13.16
C VAL A 267 -0.24 -13.01 12.38
N ASN A 268 -1.04 -12.72 11.35
CA ASN A 268 -0.93 -11.51 10.56
C ASN A 268 -2.32 -10.88 10.36
N LEU A 269 -2.35 -9.54 10.35
CA LEU A 269 -3.52 -8.71 10.03
C LEU A 269 -4.21 -9.06 8.70
N PHE A 270 -3.45 -9.69 7.81
CA PHE A 270 -3.69 -9.60 6.38
C PHE A 270 -4.63 -10.66 5.83
N ASP A 271 -4.87 -11.77 6.53
CA ASP A 271 -5.83 -12.77 6.03
C ASP A 271 -7.30 -12.36 6.21
N CYS A 272 -7.61 -11.33 7.02
CA CYS A 272 -8.96 -10.77 7.09
C CYS A 272 -9.41 -10.25 5.71
N MET A 273 -8.45 -9.82 4.90
CA MET A 273 -8.68 -9.31 3.56
C MET A 273 -8.83 -10.40 2.51
N LYS A 274 -8.09 -11.51 2.62
CA LYS A 274 -8.23 -12.65 1.70
C LYS A 274 -9.43 -13.54 2.02
N CYS A 275 -9.82 -13.67 3.28
CA CYS A 275 -11.14 -14.21 3.64
C CYS A 275 -12.26 -13.35 3.05
N TYR A 276 -12.06 -12.03 2.94
CA TYR A 276 -12.97 -11.15 2.20
C TYR A 276 -12.92 -11.43 0.70
N VAL A 277 -11.76 -11.66 0.08
CA VAL A 277 -11.70 -12.16 -1.33
C VAL A 277 -12.46 -13.48 -1.50
N LYS A 278 -12.56 -14.34 -0.47
CA LYS A 278 -13.37 -15.58 -0.50
C LYS A 278 -14.88 -15.34 -0.30
N VAL A 279 -15.28 -14.40 0.56
CA VAL A 279 -16.69 -13.96 0.73
C VAL A 279 -17.17 -13.12 -0.47
N SER A 280 -16.26 -12.35 -1.07
CA SER A 280 -16.40 -11.64 -2.34
C SER A 280 -16.34 -12.59 -3.54
N ARG A 281 -15.59 -13.69 -3.49
CA ARG A 281 -15.61 -14.70 -4.58
C ARG A 281 -16.96 -15.39 -4.73
N CYS A 282 -17.69 -15.59 -3.63
CA CYS A 282 -19.00 -16.24 -3.71
C CYS A 282 -20.17 -15.32 -4.16
N LYS A 283 -19.99 -13.99 -4.29
CA LYS A 283 -21.05 -13.05 -4.72
C LYS A 283 -20.62 -11.78 -5.46
N VAL A 284 -19.36 -11.37 -5.33
CA VAL A 284 -18.78 -10.13 -5.91
C VAL A 284 -17.98 -10.43 -7.18
N GLU A 285 -17.55 -11.68 -7.45
CA GLU A 285 -17.02 -12.02 -8.78
C GLU A 285 -18.08 -11.80 -9.88
N GLU A 286 -19.38 -11.96 -9.62
CA GLU A 286 -20.45 -11.62 -10.58
C GLU A 286 -20.59 -10.08 -10.79
N GLU A 287 -20.68 -9.28 -9.73
CA GLU A 287 -20.90 -7.81 -9.85
C GLU A 287 -19.62 -7.01 -10.21
N VAL A 288 -18.43 -7.50 -9.84
CA VAL A 288 -17.13 -6.87 -10.19
C VAL A 288 -16.62 -7.34 -11.55
N LEU A 289 -16.99 -8.54 -12.04
CA LEU A 289 -16.80 -8.85 -13.47
C LEU A 289 -17.62 -7.88 -14.33
N ASP A 290 -18.87 -7.56 -13.98
CA ASP A 290 -19.67 -6.59 -14.74
C ASP A 290 -19.15 -5.15 -14.66
N SER A 291 -18.69 -4.72 -13.48
CA SER A 291 -18.12 -3.37 -13.31
C SER A 291 -16.72 -3.23 -13.93
N ASN A 292 -15.87 -4.26 -13.87
CA ASN A 292 -14.58 -4.27 -14.56
C ASN A 292 -14.73 -4.49 -16.06
N GLN A 293 -15.75 -5.21 -16.53
CA GLN A 293 -16.05 -5.32 -17.95
C GLN A 293 -16.38 -3.92 -18.46
N ASN A 294 -17.28 -3.19 -17.82
CA ASN A 294 -17.61 -1.80 -18.20
C ASN A 294 -16.42 -0.84 -18.12
N ALA A 295 -15.56 -0.95 -17.10
CA ALA A 295 -14.35 -0.14 -17.01
C ALA A 295 -13.33 -0.49 -18.12
N LYS A 296 -13.23 -1.77 -18.49
CA LYS A 296 -12.38 -2.25 -19.60
C LYS A 296 -12.93 -1.83 -20.96
N THR A 297 -14.26 -1.81 -21.14
CA THR A 297 -14.89 -1.26 -22.36
C THR A 297 -14.66 0.24 -22.46
N ASN A 298 -14.76 0.98 -21.35
CA ASN A 298 -14.50 2.41 -21.33
C ASN A 298 -13.03 2.73 -21.61
N PHE A 299 -12.09 1.98 -21.03
CA PHE A 299 -10.67 2.16 -21.32
C PHE A 299 -10.31 1.82 -22.78
N HIS A 300 -10.89 0.74 -23.34
CA HIS A 300 -10.69 0.44 -24.76
C HIS A 300 -11.29 1.51 -25.68
N ARG A 301 -12.43 2.09 -25.32
CA ARG A 301 -13.02 3.21 -26.06
C ARG A 301 -12.12 4.45 -26.01
N GLU A 302 -11.60 4.83 -24.85
CA GLU A 302 -10.69 5.98 -24.70
C GLU A 302 -9.36 5.77 -25.47
N VAL A 303 -8.80 4.56 -25.43
CA VAL A 303 -7.59 4.24 -26.21
C VAL A 303 -7.86 4.27 -27.72
N GLN A 304 -9.06 3.86 -28.14
CA GLN A 304 -9.44 3.90 -29.55
C GLN A 304 -9.71 5.34 -30.03
N GLU A 305 -10.40 6.15 -29.22
CA GLU A 305 -10.59 7.58 -29.47
C GLU A 305 -9.24 8.30 -29.60
N HIS A 306 -8.29 8.02 -28.69
CA HIS A 306 -6.97 8.64 -28.77
C HIS A 306 -6.15 8.18 -30.00
N ARG A 307 -6.33 6.94 -30.44
CA ARG A 307 -5.69 6.44 -31.67
C ARG A 307 -6.28 7.09 -32.92
N GLU A 308 -7.60 7.26 -32.96
CA GLU A 308 -8.30 7.97 -34.03
C GLU A 308 -7.86 9.45 -34.08
N GLU A 309 -7.70 10.10 -32.92
CA GLU A 309 -7.16 11.47 -32.85
C GLU A 309 -5.73 11.58 -33.40
N GLN A 310 -4.85 10.62 -33.06
CA GLN A 310 -3.48 10.58 -33.59
C GLN A 310 -3.46 10.34 -35.11
N GLU A 311 -4.34 9.49 -35.62
CA GLU A 311 -4.46 9.21 -37.05
C GLU A 311 -4.98 10.44 -37.81
N ILE A 312 -5.98 11.14 -37.27
CA ILE A 312 -6.48 12.42 -37.82
C ILE A 312 -5.38 13.48 -37.82
N ALA A 313 -4.63 13.62 -36.73
CA ALA A 313 -3.52 14.57 -36.64
C ALA A 313 -2.43 14.26 -37.68
N SER A 314 -2.08 12.99 -37.86
CA SER A 314 -1.12 12.55 -38.88
C SER A 314 -1.63 12.82 -40.30
N GLN A 315 -2.92 12.64 -40.55
CA GLN A 315 -3.53 12.91 -41.85
C GLN A 315 -3.53 14.41 -42.17
N ILE A 316 -3.83 15.27 -41.19
CA ILE A 316 -3.77 16.73 -41.32
C ILE A 316 -2.34 17.17 -41.66
N GLN A 317 -1.34 16.64 -40.96
CA GLN A 317 0.06 16.96 -41.23
C GLN A 317 0.49 16.54 -42.63
N THR A 318 0.03 15.38 -43.10
CA THR A 318 0.28 14.89 -44.46
C THR A 318 -0.36 15.81 -45.51
N ASN A 319 -1.60 16.23 -45.30
CA ASN A 319 -2.30 17.13 -46.21
C ASN A 319 -1.66 18.53 -46.26
N GLN A 320 -1.16 19.03 -45.12
CA GLN A 320 -0.39 20.28 -45.07
C GLN A 320 0.90 20.17 -45.89
N ALA A 321 1.64 19.08 -45.75
CA ALA A 321 2.86 18.86 -46.53
C ALA A 321 2.59 18.80 -48.04
N LEU A 322 1.50 18.14 -48.46
CA LEU A 322 1.10 18.10 -49.87
C LEU A 322 0.70 19.48 -50.40
N SER A 323 0.03 20.31 -49.60
CA SER A 323 -0.30 21.70 -49.99
C SER A 323 0.95 22.52 -50.27
N THR A 324 1.98 22.37 -49.43
CA THR A 324 3.26 23.07 -49.61
C THR A 324 3.98 22.62 -50.89
N ILE A 325 3.87 21.35 -51.27
CA ILE A 325 4.47 20.85 -52.51
C ILE A 325 3.77 21.47 -53.73
N VAL A 326 2.43 21.55 -53.72
CA VAL A 326 1.66 22.17 -54.82
C VAL A 326 2.01 23.65 -54.98
N GLU A 327 2.13 24.39 -53.88
CA GLU A 327 2.55 25.80 -53.92
C GLU A 327 3.95 25.97 -54.51
N GLN A 328 4.88 25.04 -54.21
CA GLN A 328 6.22 25.06 -54.79
C GLN A 328 6.23 24.73 -56.29
N GLU A 329 5.39 23.79 -56.74
CA GLU A 329 5.26 23.46 -58.16
C GLU A 329 4.66 24.63 -58.96
N GLU A 330 3.69 25.36 -58.41
CA GLU A 330 3.14 26.58 -59.03
C GLU A 330 4.20 27.70 -59.14
N GLU A 331 5.01 27.91 -58.10
CA GLU A 331 6.13 28.87 -58.15
C GLU A 331 7.21 28.45 -59.16
N GLU A 332 7.50 27.16 -59.32
CA GLU A 332 8.41 26.68 -60.35
C GLU A 332 7.85 26.89 -61.76
N GLU A 333 6.57 26.60 -62.01
CA GLU A 333 5.93 26.87 -63.30
C GLU A 333 5.92 28.38 -63.65
N GLU A 334 5.66 29.26 -62.69
CA GLU A 334 5.77 30.72 -62.92
C GLU A 334 7.20 31.13 -63.27
N ASN A 335 8.21 30.55 -62.62
CA ASN A 335 9.61 30.82 -62.93
C ASN A 335 10.02 30.32 -64.33
N TYR A 336 9.53 29.15 -64.76
CA TYR A 336 9.76 28.68 -66.14
C TYR A 336 9.05 29.55 -67.18
N ALA A 337 7.85 30.04 -66.89
CA ALA A 337 7.14 30.99 -67.77
C ALA A 337 7.90 32.33 -67.91
N VAL A 338 8.62 32.77 -66.88
CA VAL A 338 9.50 33.96 -66.95
C VAL A 338 10.76 33.70 -67.78
N LEU A 339 11.33 32.48 -67.73
CA LEU A 339 12.51 32.12 -68.51
C LEU A 339 12.22 32.00 -70.00
N ASP A 340 11.04 31.52 -70.41
CA ASP A 340 10.60 31.53 -71.82
C ASP A 340 10.44 32.96 -72.38
N TYR A 341 10.23 33.97 -71.52
CA TYR A 341 10.22 35.38 -71.91
C TYR A 341 11.62 36.02 -72.00
N LEU A 342 12.66 35.37 -71.45
CA LEU A 342 14.03 35.91 -71.41
C LEU A 342 14.93 35.39 -72.52
N ASP A 343 14.55 34.34 -73.26
CA ASP A 343 15.28 33.86 -74.43
C ASP A 343 15.19 34.82 -75.66
N ASP A 344 14.34 35.84 -75.60
CA ASP A 344 14.29 36.93 -76.60
C ASP A 344 15.12 38.17 -76.24
N TYR A 345 15.80 38.18 -75.07
CA TYR A 345 16.68 39.29 -74.69
C TYR A 345 18.12 38.80 -74.49
N ASN A 346 18.90 38.88 -75.57
CA ASN A 346 20.35 38.74 -75.56
C ASN A 346 21.03 40.12 -75.43
N PRO A 347 21.41 40.58 -74.23
CA PRO A 347 22.44 41.57 -74.07
C PRO A 347 23.78 40.88 -73.80
N MET A 348 24.55 40.74 -74.87
CA MET A 348 26.01 40.64 -74.84
C MET A 348 26.65 41.51 -73.74
N ASN A 349 27.66 40.91 -73.09
CA ASN A 349 28.74 41.54 -72.34
C ASN A 349 28.38 42.31 -71.06
N THR A 350 28.73 41.74 -69.90
CA THR A 350 29.62 42.40 -68.92
C THR A 350 30.23 41.34 -68.00
N LEU A 351 31.54 41.11 -68.13
CA LEU A 351 32.33 40.29 -67.22
C LEU A 351 32.64 41.14 -65.97
N ILE A 352 32.06 40.82 -64.81
CA ILE A 352 32.47 41.39 -63.52
C ILE A 352 33.15 40.29 -62.72
N ILE A 353 34.47 40.42 -62.55
CA ILE A 353 35.28 39.64 -61.62
C ILE A 353 35.08 40.25 -60.23
N ILE A 354 34.49 39.49 -59.30
CA ILE A 354 34.43 39.86 -57.89
C ILE A 354 35.28 38.87 -57.10
N ASP A 355 36.36 39.38 -56.52
CA ASP A 355 37.22 38.69 -55.56
C ASP A 355 36.46 38.41 -54.26
N LEU A 356 36.48 37.16 -53.80
CA LEU A 356 35.94 36.74 -52.50
C LEU A 356 37.09 36.51 -51.49
N PRO A 357 37.03 37.08 -50.28
CA PRO A 357 38.04 36.84 -49.25
C PRO A 357 37.81 35.53 -48.49
N TRP A 358 38.93 34.89 -48.17
CA TRP A 358 39.08 33.63 -47.43
C TRP A 358 38.68 33.78 -45.94
N PRO A 359 38.05 32.78 -45.31
CA PRO A 359 37.66 32.86 -43.89
C PRO A 359 38.87 32.63 -42.96
N GLN A 360 38.98 33.48 -41.93
CA GLN A 360 39.91 33.29 -40.82
C GLN A 360 39.33 32.31 -39.80
N ALA A 361 40.17 31.38 -39.35
CA ALA A 361 39.92 30.46 -38.25
C ALA A 361 40.10 31.19 -36.91
N SER A 362 39.19 30.94 -35.97
CA SER A 362 39.28 31.39 -34.57
C SER A 362 39.56 30.19 -33.66
N GLU A 363 40.58 30.32 -32.81
CA GLU A 363 40.89 29.44 -31.66
C GLU A 363 39.84 29.53 -30.55
#